data_AF-B5QTB7-F1
#
_entry.id   AF-B5QTB7-F1
#
_cell.length_a   1.000
_cell.length_b   1.000
_cell.length_c   1.000
_cell.angle_alpha   90.00
_cell.angle_beta   90.00
_cell.angle_gamma   90.00
#
_symmetry.space_group_name_H-M   'P 1'
#
loop_
_entity.id
_entity.type
_entity.pdbx_description
1 polymer ?
#
loop_
_entity_poly.entity_id
_entity_poly.type
_entity_poly.pdbx_seq_one_letter_code
_entity_poly.pdbx_strand_id
1 'polypeptide(L)'
;QALLTALMISSSSATLPVTFRCAEENNRIDKRITRFVLPVGATINMDGTALYEAVASIFIAQLNNYDLDAGQIVTISITATVASIGAAGVPNAGLVTMVIVLTAVGLPASDVTLIVAVDWLLDRFRTMINVLGDAYGAGIVQKLSKRELERMDLISDVDAVNPFALETTLDDDECEKKSYVNGGFTIDK
;
A
#
# COMPACT_ATOMS: atom_id res chain seq x y z
N GLN A 1 -0.31 -11.05 13.59
CA GLN A 1 -1.77 -11.08 13.86
C GLN A 1 -2.55 -10.54 12.67
N ALA A 2 -2.30 -9.30 12.23
CA ALA A 2 -2.98 -8.70 11.06
C ALA A 2 -3.03 -9.61 9.81
N LEU A 3 -1.91 -10.20 9.38
CA LEU A 3 -1.88 -11.09 8.21
C LEU A 3 -2.78 -12.32 8.35
N LEU A 4 -2.82 -12.93 9.54
CA LEU A 4 -3.70 -14.07 9.81
C LEU A 4 -5.17 -13.64 9.80
N THR A 5 -5.48 -12.47 10.35
CA THR A 5 -6.82 -11.88 10.27
C THR A 5 -7.24 -11.61 8.83
N ALA A 6 -6.34 -11.05 8.00
CA ALA A 6 -6.57 -10.82 6.57
C ALA A 6 -6.87 -12.12 5.82
N LEU A 7 -6.09 -13.16 6.09
CA LEU A 7 -6.27 -14.49 5.50
C LEU A 7 -7.62 -15.12 5.89
N MET A 8 -8.08 -14.88 7.13
CA MET A 8 -9.32 -15.46 7.65
C MET A 8 -10.57 -14.72 7.16
N ILE A 9 -10.51 -13.38 7.10
CA ILE A 9 -11.67 -12.54 6.75
C ILE A 9 -11.74 -12.25 5.24
N SER A 10 -10.62 -12.35 4.51
CA SER A 10 -10.53 -12.04 3.07
C SER A 10 -10.95 -10.61 2.73
N SER A 11 -10.70 -9.65 3.64
CA SER A 11 -10.93 -8.23 3.41
C SER A 11 -9.87 -7.35 4.07
N SER A 12 -9.23 -6.49 3.29
CA SER A 12 -8.23 -5.52 3.77
C SER A 12 -8.88 -4.48 4.68
N SER A 13 -10.04 -3.96 4.28
CA SER A 13 -10.79 -2.96 5.06
C SER A 13 -11.28 -3.50 6.40
N ALA A 14 -11.74 -4.76 6.44
CA ALA A 14 -12.16 -5.39 7.69
C ALA A 14 -10.97 -5.71 8.62
N THR A 15 -9.78 -5.90 8.05
CA THR A 15 -8.54 -6.17 8.80
C THR A 15 -7.84 -4.89 9.27
N LEU A 16 -8.26 -3.73 8.77
CA LEU A 16 -7.62 -2.44 9.03
C LEU A 16 -7.46 -2.12 10.53
N PRO A 17 -8.44 -2.33 11.43
CA PRO A 17 -8.27 -2.05 12.86
C PRO A 17 -7.17 -2.90 13.52
N VAL A 18 -7.04 -4.17 13.13
CA VAL A 18 -5.98 -5.06 13.63
C VAL A 18 -4.61 -4.65 13.07
N THR A 19 -4.59 -4.17 11.83
CA THR A 19 -3.38 -3.66 11.17
C THR A 19 -2.87 -2.39 11.86
N PHE A 20 -3.76 -1.44 12.17
CA PHE A 20 -3.45 -0.27 12.98
C PHE A 20 -2.77 -0.64 14.29
N ARG A 21 -3.41 -1.54 15.05
CA ARG A 21 -2.87 -1.99 16.33
C ARG A 21 -1.49 -2.64 16.19
N CYS A 22 -1.30 -3.52 15.22
CA CYS A 22 0.01 -4.16 14.99
C CYS A 22 1.08 -3.15 14.58
N ALA A 23 0.75 -2.19 13.70
CA ALA A 23 1.68 -1.17 13.23
C ALA A 23 2.09 -0.20 14.35
N GLU A 24 1.15 0.26 15.15
CA GLU A 24 1.37 1.25 16.22
C GLU A 24 1.97 0.62 17.47
N GLU A 25 1.43 -0.51 17.94
CA GLU A 25 1.86 -1.13 19.22
C GLU A 25 3.10 -2.00 19.05
N ASN A 26 3.14 -2.87 18.03
CA ASN A 26 4.24 -3.84 17.88
C ASN A 26 5.42 -3.24 17.12
N ASN A 27 5.14 -2.51 16.04
CA ASN A 27 6.18 -1.93 15.17
C ASN A 27 6.54 -0.47 15.52
N ARG A 28 5.79 0.16 16.44
CA ARG A 28 6.03 1.53 16.93
C ARG A 28 6.08 2.58 15.82
N ILE A 29 5.26 2.40 14.78
CA ILE A 29 5.09 3.40 13.72
C ILE A 29 4.29 4.58 14.27
N ASP A 30 4.64 5.81 13.88
CA ASP A 30 3.97 7.03 14.33
C ASP A 30 2.50 7.03 13.89
N LYS A 31 1.60 7.38 14.82
CA LYS A 31 0.15 7.41 14.57
C LYS A 31 -0.25 8.37 13.45
N ARG A 32 0.52 9.44 13.24
CA ARG A 32 0.29 10.40 12.13
C ARG A 32 0.46 9.72 10.79
N ILE A 33 1.42 8.80 10.68
CA ILE A 33 1.70 8.04 9.46
C ILE A 33 0.71 6.91 9.29
N THR A 34 0.46 6.10 10.31
CA THR A 34 -0.49 4.98 10.19
C THR A 34 -1.88 5.46 9.80
N ARG A 35 -2.36 6.57 10.36
CA ARG A 35 -3.69 7.16 10.08
C ARG A 35 -3.82 7.72 8.67
N PHE A 36 -2.71 8.03 8.01
CA PHE A 36 -2.70 8.45 6.62
C PHE A 36 -2.51 7.25 5.68
N VAL A 37 -1.45 6.47 5.89
CA VAL A 37 -1.01 5.44 4.95
C VAL A 37 -1.96 4.23 4.93
N LEU A 38 -2.38 3.71 6.10
CA LEU A 38 -3.13 2.45 6.13
C LEU A 38 -4.54 2.55 5.53
N PRO A 39 -5.34 3.62 5.78
CA PRO A 39 -6.65 3.76 5.14
C PRO A 39 -6.56 3.96 3.62
N VAL A 40 -5.57 4.74 3.17
CA VAL A 40 -5.34 4.99 1.74
C VAL A 40 -4.84 3.72 1.05
N GLY A 41 -3.88 3.02 1.67
CA GLY A 41 -3.33 1.75 1.18
C GLY A 41 -4.40 0.67 1.05
N ALA A 42 -5.26 0.50 2.05
CA ALA A 42 -6.30 -0.52 2.05
C ALA A 42 -7.30 -0.41 0.89
N THR A 43 -7.33 0.73 0.18
CA THR A 43 -8.17 0.95 -1.00
C THR A 43 -7.35 0.97 -2.29
N ILE A 44 -6.20 1.64 -2.31
CA ILE A 44 -5.45 1.92 -3.54
C ILE A 44 -4.33 0.90 -3.77
N ASN A 45 -3.68 0.43 -2.70
CA ASN A 45 -2.50 -0.41 -2.77
C ASN A 45 -2.86 -1.90 -2.81
N MET A 46 -3.32 -2.32 -3.99
CA MET A 46 -3.81 -3.68 -4.23
C MET A 46 -2.85 -4.52 -5.09
N ASP A 47 -1.59 -4.65 -4.65
CA ASP A 47 -0.54 -5.39 -5.38
C ASP A 47 -0.92 -6.85 -5.66
N GLY A 48 -1.50 -7.54 -4.68
CA GLY A 48 -1.98 -8.91 -4.82
C GLY A 48 -3.11 -9.04 -5.83
N THR A 49 -3.96 -8.02 -5.94
CA THR A 49 -5.04 -7.98 -6.94
C THR A 49 -4.48 -7.77 -8.34
N ALA A 50 -3.55 -6.82 -8.52
CA ALA A 50 -2.89 -6.59 -9.81
C ALA A 50 -2.11 -7.83 -10.29
N LEU A 51 -1.38 -8.48 -9.39
CA LEU A 51 -0.66 -9.73 -9.69
C LEU A 51 -1.62 -10.83 -10.14
N TYR A 52 -2.73 -11.00 -9.42
CA TYR A 52 -3.76 -11.97 -9.78
C TYR A 52 -4.35 -11.69 -11.15
N GLU A 53 -4.73 -10.45 -11.44
CA GLU A 53 -5.30 -10.03 -12.72
C GLU A 53 -4.37 -10.31 -13.89
N ALA A 54 -3.08 -9.99 -13.73
CA ALA A 54 -2.08 -10.26 -14.76
C ALA A 54 -1.90 -11.76 -15.00
N VAL A 55 -1.72 -12.55 -13.93
CA VAL A 55 -1.49 -14.00 -14.03
C VAL A 55 -2.71 -14.73 -14.59
N ALA A 56 -3.91 -14.39 -14.11
CA ALA A 56 -5.17 -14.96 -14.59
C ALA A 56 -5.43 -14.66 -16.06
N SER A 57 -5.14 -13.43 -16.52
CA SER A 57 -5.33 -13.05 -17.92
C SER A 57 -4.40 -13.84 -18.84
N ILE A 58 -3.14 -14.00 -18.45
CA ILE A 58 -2.17 -14.83 -19.17
C ILE A 58 -2.60 -16.30 -19.16
N PHE A 59 -3.09 -16.80 -18.03
CA PHE A 59 -3.60 -18.17 -17.92
C PHE A 59 -4.79 -18.42 -18.85
N ILE A 60 -5.76 -17.49 -18.94
CA ILE A 60 -6.90 -17.61 -19.85
C ILE A 60 -6.45 -17.56 -21.32
N ALA A 61 -5.48 -16.70 -21.66
CA ALA A 61 -4.91 -16.69 -23.00
C ALA A 61 -4.30 -18.04 -23.37
N GLN A 62 -3.50 -18.62 -22.46
CA GLN A 62 -2.89 -19.94 -22.64
C GLN A 62 -3.92 -21.06 -22.78
N LEU A 63 -5.00 -21.04 -21.99
CA LEU A 63 -6.09 -22.02 -22.11
C LEU A 63 -6.79 -21.98 -23.47
N ASN A 64 -6.91 -20.80 -24.06
CA ASN A 64 -7.53 -20.61 -25.37
C ASN A 64 -6.57 -20.77 -26.55
N ASN A 65 -5.30 -21.13 -26.31
CA ASN A 65 -4.23 -21.10 -27.31
C ASN A 65 -4.14 -19.73 -28.02
N TYR A 66 -4.36 -18.66 -27.27
CA TYR A 66 -4.24 -17.29 -27.74
C TYR A 66 -2.81 -16.81 -27.48
N ASP A 67 -2.05 -16.59 -28.54
CA ASP A 67 -0.69 -16.05 -28.45
C ASP A 67 -0.74 -14.56 -28.13
N LEU A 68 -0.27 -14.20 -26.94
CA LEU A 68 -0.13 -12.80 -26.52
C LEU A 68 1.12 -12.18 -27.13
N ASP A 69 0.96 -11.07 -27.83
CA ASP A 69 2.12 -10.27 -28.26
C ASP A 69 2.67 -9.41 -27.10
N ALA A 70 3.85 -8.80 -27.31
CA ALA A 70 4.48 -7.96 -26.30
C ALA A 70 3.64 -6.72 -25.93
N GLY A 71 2.87 -6.17 -26.87
CA GLY A 71 1.98 -5.04 -26.63
C GLY A 71 0.78 -5.40 -25.76
N GLN A 72 0.23 -6.61 -25.92
CA GLN A 72 -0.84 -7.14 -25.09
C GLN A 72 -0.36 -7.44 -23.68
N ILE A 73 0.85 -7.96 -23.50
CA ILE A 73 1.45 -8.14 -22.17
C ILE A 73 1.60 -6.80 -21.43
N VAL A 74 2.07 -5.75 -22.13
CA VAL A 74 2.14 -4.40 -21.57
C VAL A 74 0.74 -3.86 -21.24
N THR A 75 -0.23 -4.09 -22.12
CA THR A 75 -1.62 -3.70 -21.91
C THR A 75 -2.22 -4.39 -20.68
N ILE A 76 -1.99 -5.70 -20.50
CA ILE A 76 -2.41 -6.44 -19.30
C ILE A 76 -1.77 -5.82 -18.05
N SER A 77 -0.46 -5.54 -18.08
CA SER A 77 0.22 -4.97 -16.91
C SER A 77 -0.36 -3.60 -16.50
N ILE A 78 -0.59 -2.70 -17.47
CA ILE A 78 -1.14 -1.38 -17.20
C ILE A 78 -2.59 -1.49 -16.74
N THR A 79 -3.41 -2.26 -17.44
CA THR A 79 -4.84 -2.39 -17.14
C THR A 79 -5.07 -3.09 -15.81
N ALA A 80 -4.30 -4.13 -15.47
CA ALA A 80 -4.36 -4.78 -14.16
C ALA A 80 -3.95 -3.83 -13.02
N THR A 81 -2.96 -2.97 -13.24
CA THR A 81 -2.56 -1.98 -12.23
C THR A 81 -3.63 -0.92 -12.02
N VAL A 82 -4.27 -0.46 -13.09
CA VAL A 82 -5.37 0.51 -13.01
C VAL A 82 -6.63 -0.13 -12.41
N ALA A 83 -6.92 -1.36 -12.79
CA ALA A 83 -8.09 -2.11 -12.34
C ALA A 83 -7.99 -2.49 -10.86
N SER A 84 -6.79 -2.83 -10.37
CA SER A 84 -6.57 -3.14 -8.96
C SER A 84 -6.88 -1.97 -8.02
N ILE A 85 -6.64 -0.72 -8.45
CA ILE A 85 -7.04 0.49 -7.69
C ILE A 85 -8.58 0.60 -7.60
N GLY A 86 -9.28 0.13 -8.62
CA GLY A 86 -10.74 0.14 -8.70
C GLY A 86 -11.41 -1.01 -7.93
N ALA A 87 -10.67 -2.04 -7.54
CA ALA A 87 -11.18 -3.13 -6.73
C ALA A 87 -11.37 -2.63 -5.29
N ALA A 88 -12.62 -2.60 -4.82
CA ALA A 88 -12.89 -2.26 -3.42
C ALA A 88 -12.29 -3.34 -2.49
N GLY A 89 -11.89 -2.95 -1.26
CA GLY A 89 -11.33 -3.84 -0.22
C GLY A 89 -12.33 -4.86 0.37
N VAL A 90 -13.24 -5.37 -0.46
CA VAL A 90 -14.31 -6.31 -0.14
C VAL A 90 -14.03 -7.67 -0.81
N PRO A 91 -14.53 -8.78 -0.24
CA PRO A 91 -14.29 -10.10 -0.78
C PRO A 91 -14.80 -10.25 -2.22
N ASN A 92 -14.05 -10.98 -3.05
CA ASN A 92 -14.37 -11.28 -4.46
C ASN A 92 -14.47 -10.06 -5.40
N ALA A 93 -14.03 -8.86 -5.00
CA ALA A 93 -14.04 -7.68 -5.87
C ALA A 93 -13.20 -7.87 -7.15
N GLY A 94 -12.14 -8.68 -7.08
CA GLY A 94 -11.21 -8.95 -8.18
C GLY A 94 -11.82 -9.64 -9.40
N LEU A 95 -12.97 -10.32 -9.27
CA LEU A 95 -13.64 -10.96 -10.40
C LEU A 95 -14.29 -9.95 -11.34
N VAL A 96 -14.78 -8.82 -10.81
CA VAL A 96 -15.41 -7.77 -11.62
C VAL A 96 -14.34 -7.02 -12.41
N THR A 97 -13.22 -6.71 -11.78
CA THR A 97 -12.10 -6.01 -12.40
C THR A 97 -11.35 -6.88 -13.41
N MET A 98 -11.35 -8.21 -13.22
CA MET A 98 -10.84 -9.17 -14.22
C MET A 98 -11.48 -9.00 -15.60
N VAL A 99 -12.79 -8.76 -15.66
CA VAL A 99 -13.50 -8.56 -16.94
C VAL A 99 -12.93 -7.36 -17.70
N ILE A 100 -12.53 -6.30 -16.99
CA ILE A 100 -11.93 -5.11 -17.58
C ILE A 100 -10.58 -5.46 -18.23
N VAL A 101 -9.73 -6.23 -17.54
CA VAL A 101 -8.41 -6.61 -18.03
C VAL A 101 -8.52 -7.54 -19.25
N LEU A 102 -9.40 -8.53 -19.21
CA LEU A 102 -9.60 -9.46 -20.34
C LEU A 102 -10.16 -8.74 -21.57
N THR A 103 -11.15 -7.86 -21.39
CA THR A 103 -11.74 -7.11 -22.50
C THR A 103 -10.75 -6.14 -23.13
N ALA A 104 -9.82 -5.58 -22.36
CA ALA A 104 -8.78 -4.68 -22.88
C ALA A 104 -7.83 -5.34 -23.87
N VAL A 105 -7.60 -6.66 -23.75
CA VAL A 105 -6.78 -7.44 -24.70
C VAL A 105 -7.58 -8.31 -25.67
N GLY A 106 -8.91 -8.22 -25.63
CA GLY A 106 -9.79 -8.95 -26.54
C GLY A 106 -10.02 -10.42 -26.18
N LEU A 107 -9.75 -10.81 -24.93
CA LEU A 107 -10.03 -12.17 -24.44
C LEU A 107 -11.50 -12.33 -24.01
N PRO A 108 -12.09 -13.52 -24.18
CA PRO A 108 -13.47 -13.78 -23.81
C PRO A 108 -13.67 -13.76 -22.28
N ALA A 109 -14.50 -12.83 -21.81
CA ALA A 109 -14.79 -12.69 -20.37
C ALA A 109 -15.59 -13.87 -19.77
N SER A 110 -16.17 -14.75 -20.61
CA SER A 110 -16.84 -15.98 -20.16
C SER A 110 -15.91 -16.90 -19.37
N ASP A 111 -14.61 -16.84 -19.65
CA ASP A 111 -13.63 -17.78 -19.14
C ASP A 111 -13.20 -17.44 -17.71
N VAL A 112 -13.60 -16.28 -17.19
CA VAL A 112 -13.46 -15.93 -15.76
C VAL A 112 -14.13 -16.99 -14.87
N THR A 113 -15.18 -17.64 -15.35
CA THR A 113 -15.90 -18.71 -14.63
C THR A 113 -15.01 -19.88 -14.21
N LEU A 114 -13.94 -20.17 -14.98
CA LEU A 114 -12.95 -21.21 -14.63
C LEU A 114 -12.16 -20.85 -13.36
N ILE A 115 -11.93 -19.55 -13.14
CA ILE A 115 -11.14 -19.04 -12.01
C ILE A 115 -12.00 -18.93 -10.75
N VAL A 116 -13.31 -18.71 -10.88
CA VAL A 116 -14.25 -18.60 -9.75
C VAL A 116 -14.16 -19.79 -8.79
N ALA A 117 -13.92 -21.00 -9.30
CA ALA A 117 -13.81 -22.21 -8.48
C ALA A 117 -12.64 -22.18 -7.49
N VAL A 118 -11.56 -21.47 -7.81
CA VAL A 118 -10.36 -21.34 -6.96
C VAL A 118 -10.23 -19.96 -6.32
N ASP A 119 -11.02 -18.98 -6.75
CA ASP A 119 -10.91 -17.59 -6.31
C ASP A 119 -11.11 -17.44 -4.81
N TRP A 120 -11.99 -18.24 -4.19
CA TRP A 120 -12.22 -18.19 -2.73
C TRP A 120 -10.94 -18.42 -1.90
N LEU A 121 -9.98 -19.20 -2.43
CA LEU A 121 -8.70 -19.47 -1.79
C LEU A 121 -7.66 -18.40 -2.16
N LEU A 122 -7.60 -18.05 -3.45
CA LEU A 122 -6.66 -17.04 -3.94
C LEU A 122 -6.94 -15.67 -3.32
N ASP A 123 -8.21 -15.30 -3.14
CA ASP A 123 -8.65 -14.04 -2.55
C ASP A 123 -8.06 -13.80 -1.16
N ARG A 124 -7.97 -14.85 -0.35
CA ARG A 124 -7.40 -14.79 1.00
C ARG A 124 -5.92 -14.45 0.96
N PHE A 125 -5.18 -15.05 0.03
CA PHE A 125 -3.76 -14.75 -0.15
C PHE A 125 -3.55 -13.36 -0.75
N ARG A 126 -4.37 -12.95 -1.73
CA ARG A 126 -4.34 -11.57 -2.28
C ARG A 126 -4.51 -10.54 -1.19
N THR A 127 -5.56 -10.69 -0.38
CA THR A 127 -5.85 -9.81 0.75
C THR A 127 -4.68 -9.75 1.73
N MET A 128 -4.10 -10.89 2.07
CA MET A 128 -2.95 -10.95 2.97
C MET A 128 -1.75 -10.17 2.42
N ILE A 129 -1.47 -10.28 1.11
CA ILE A 129 -0.38 -9.53 0.46
C ILE A 129 -0.67 -8.03 0.41
N ASN A 130 -1.91 -7.61 0.11
CA ASN A 130 -2.28 -6.19 0.11
C ASN A 130 -2.05 -5.57 1.50
N VAL A 131 -2.55 -6.22 2.57
CA VAL A 131 -2.34 -5.77 3.96
C VAL A 131 -0.86 -5.76 4.34
N LEU A 132 -0.07 -6.70 3.83
CA LEU A 132 1.38 -6.73 4.05
C LEU A 132 2.06 -5.53 3.38
N GLY A 133 1.68 -5.22 2.13
CA GLY A 133 2.16 -4.06 1.39
C GLY A 133 1.90 -2.75 2.14
N ASP A 134 0.69 -2.56 2.65
CA ASP A 134 0.32 -1.37 3.44
C ASP A 134 1.16 -1.22 4.70
N ALA A 135 1.39 -2.34 5.41
CA ALA A 135 2.19 -2.35 6.63
C ALA A 135 3.66 -2.00 6.36
N TYR A 136 4.25 -2.54 5.28
CA TYR A 136 5.60 -2.15 4.86
C TYR A 136 5.66 -0.71 4.37
N GLY A 137 4.67 -0.27 3.59
CA GLY A 137 4.54 1.09 3.11
C GLY A 137 4.56 2.09 4.27
N ALA A 138 3.79 1.83 5.33
CA ALA A 138 3.81 2.66 6.54
C ALA A 138 5.20 2.74 7.19
N GLY A 139 5.93 1.62 7.26
CA GLY A 139 7.30 1.59 7.80
C GLY A 139 8.32 2.32 6.92
N ILE A 140 8.17 2.24 5.60
CA ILE A 140 9.02 2.97 4.64
C ILE A 140 8.75 4.48 4.76
N VAL A 141 7.49 4.90 4.77
CA VAL A 141 7.10 6.31 4.92
C VAL A 141 7.56 6.87 6.27
N GLN A 142 7.51 6.08 7.35
CA GLN A 142 8.10 6.44 8.64
C GLN A 142 9.58 6.74 8.56
N LYS A 143 10.35 5.91 7.83
CA LYS A 143 11.78 6.12 7.70
C LYS A 143 12.11 7.35 6.86
N LEU A 144 11.36 7.57 5.78
CA LEU A 144 11.57 8.68 4.85
C LEU A 144 11.13 10.02 5.43
N SER A 145 10.03 10.05 6.21
CA SER A 145 9.40 11.28 6.71
C SER A 145 9.91 11.71 8.10
N LYS A 146 11.12 11.26 8.49
CA LYS A 146 11.62 11.45 9.87
C LYS A 146 11.78 12.94 10.23
N ARG A 147 12.26 13.75 9.27
CA ARG A 147 12.49 15.19 9.49
C ARG A 147 11.18 15.95 9.64
N GLU A 148 10.17 15.57 8.87
CA GLU A 148 8.82 16.14 8.90
C GLU A 148 8.15 15.84 10.23
N LEU A 149 8.26 14.60 10.74
CA LEU A 149 7.76 14.24 12.07
C LEU A 149 8.43 15.06 13.18
N GLU A 150 9.76 15.17 13.16
CA GLU A 150 10.52 15.98 14.13
C GLU A 150 10.10 17.46 14.07
N ARG A 151 9.89 18.02 12.86
CA ARG A 151 9.40 19.39 12.67
C ARG A 151 7.99 19.57 13.26
N MET A 152 7.10 18.61 13.04
CA MET A 152 5.73 18.67 13.57
C MET A 152 5.69 18.60 15.11
N ASP A 153 6.61 17.85 15.72
CA ASP A 153 6.75 17.80 17.19
C ASP A 153 7.17 19.18 17.74
N LEU A 154 8.14 19.82 17.09
CA LEU A 154 8.60 21.16 17.47
C LEU A 154 7.49 22.22 17.35
N ILE A 155 6.70 22.19 16.27
CA ILE A 155 5.58 23.13 16.09
C ILE A 155 4.51 22.90 17.17
N SER A 156 4.17 21.64 17.44
CA SER A 156 3.20 21.30 18.48
C SER A 156 3.62 21.80 19.87
N ASP A 157 4.92 21.73 20.19
CA ASP A 157 5.44 22.24 21.46
C ASP A 157 5.43 23.77 21.51
N VAL A 158 5.75 24.45 20.41
CA VAL A 158 5.68 25.92 20.32
C VAL A 158 4.25 26.42 20.46
N ASP A 159 3.29 25.80 19.77
CA ASP A 159 1.87 26.18 19.85
C ASP A 159 1.30 25.96 21.26
N ALA A 160 1.75 24.91 21.97
CA ALA A 160 1.36 24.65 23.36
C ALA A 160 1.91 25.70 24.32
N VAL A 161 3.08 26.29 24.03
CA VAL A 161 3.76 27.28 24.88
C VAL A 161 3.35 28.72 24.55
N ASN A 162 3.08 29.03 23.28
CA ASN A 162 2.64 30.36 22.85
C ASN A 162 1.72 30.29 21.61
N PRO A 163 0.39 30.26 21.80
CA PRO A 163 -0.59 30.12 20.73
C PRO A 163 -0.63 31.26 19.70
N PHE A 164 0.14 32.34 19.91
CA PHE A 164 0.21 33.52 19.03
C PHE A 164 1.58 33.70 18.35
N ALA A 165 2.54 32.79 18.57
CA ALA A 165 3.85 32.84 17.94
C ALA A 165 3.81 32.19 16.54
N LEU A 166 3.04 32.76 15.61
CA LEU A 166 3.17 32.41 14.20
C LEU A 166 3.95 33.50 13.46
N GLU A 167 4.88 33.07 12.61
CA GLU A 167 5.76 33.86 11.73
C GLU A 167 6.99 34.51 12.40
N THR A 168 8.12 33.80 12.53
CA THR A 168 9.41 34.45 12.17
C THR A 168 10.62 33.56 11.89
N THR A 169 10.69 32.26 12.18
CA THR A 169 12.00 31.58 12.07
C THR A 169 11.91 30.14 11.60
N LEU A 170 11.84 29.90 10.29
CA LEU A 170 12.37 28.67 9.67
C LEU A 170 12.72 28.96 8.20
N ASP A 171 13.71 29.83 7.98
CA ASP A 171 14.49 29.77 6.74
C ASP A 171 15.35 28.49 6.82
N ASP A 172 15.43 27.76 5.70
CA ASP A 172 16.00 26.41 5.56
C ASP A 172 17.46 26.25 6.02
N ASP A 173 18.18 27.33 6.35
CA ASP A 173 19.62 27.34 6.66
C ASP A 173 19.99 26.95 8.11
N GLU A 174 19.08 27.04 9.10
CA GLU A 174 19.45 26.71 10.50
C GLU A 174 19.48 25.20 10.79
N CYS A 175 18.77 24.38 9.99
CA CYS A 175 18.72 22.94 10.19
C CYS A 175 20.03 22.25 9.78
N GLU A 176 20.76 22.78 8.79
CA GLU A 176 22.10 22.30 8.44
C GLU A 176 23.11 22.57 9.58
N LYS A 177 23.08 23.77 10.17
CA LYS A 177 24.06 24.16 11.20
C LYS A 177 23.99 23.30 12.47
N LYS A 178 22.80 22.89 12.92
CA LYS A 178 22.66 21.99 14.08
C LYS A 178 23.19 20.58 13.82
N SER A 179 23.21 20.12 12.56
CA SER A 179 23.79 18.82 12.20
C SER A 179 25.33 18.83 12.24
N TYR A 180 25.98 19.95 11.90
CA TYR A 180 27.45 20.07 11.97
C TYR A 180 27.97 20.25 13.41
N VAL A 181 27.20 20.92 14.28
CA VAL A 181 27.64 21.19 15.66
C VAL A 181 27.57 19.94 16.55
N ASN A 182 26.63 19.01 16.31
CA ASN A 182 26.53 17.76 17.06
C ASN A 182 27.42 16.62 16.52
N GLY A 183 28.22 16.86 15.48
CA GLY A 183 29.18 15.90 14.92
C GLY A 183 30.61 15.98 15.49
N GLY A 184 30.77 16.60 16.66
CA GLY A 184 32.08 16.86 17.30
C GLY A 184 32.78 15.61 17.82
N PHE A 185 33.69 15.08 17.00
CA PHE A 185 34.90 14.30 17.30
C PHE A 185 35.23 14.06 18.80
N THR A 186 35.00 12.84 19.30
CA THR A 186 35.58 12.35 20.56
C THR A 186 36.99 11.84 20.31
N ILE A 187 38.01 12.52 20.82
CA ILE A 187 39.37 11.96 21.00
C ILE A 187 39.43 11.33 22.39
N ASP A 188 39.65 10.01 22.41
CA ASP A 188 40.02 9.25 23.61
C ASP A 188 41.32 9.78 24.24
N LYS A 189 41.31 9.88 25.58
CA LYS A 189 42.52 9.90 26.43
C LYS A 189 42.31 8.99 27.63
#